data_AF-A0ABD0QWY9-F1
#
_entry.id   AF-A0ABD0QWY9-F1
#
_cell.length_a   1.000
_cell.length_b   1.000
_cell.length_c   1.000
_cell.angle_alpha   90.00
_cell.angle_beta   90.00
_cell.angle_gamma   90.00
#
_symmetry.space_group_name_H-M   'P 1'
#
loop_
_entity.id
_entity.type
_entity.pdbx_description
1 polymer ?
#
loop_
_entity_poly.entity_id
_entity_poly.type
_entity_poly.pdbx_seq_one_letter_code
_entity_poly.pdbx_strand_id
1 'polypeptide(L)'
;KGQLDVRELISLYPLLLPASSSFTRCHPPLHEFADLNHLTQGDQEKVQQFKRFLITYLHEVRSSDGANGFREDVDTALLKLYAETGHESLLDLLASENACLLADSAPWLEKHH
;
A
#
# COMPACT_ATOMS: atom_id res chain seq x y z
N LYS A 1 5.14 -8.86 21.98
CA LYS A 1 3.90 -8.50 21.25
C LYS A 1 4.26 -7.34 20.31
N GLY A 2 4.64 -7.65 19.08
CA GLY A 2 4.98 -6.63 18.08
C GLY A 2 4.03 -6.80 16.91
N GLN A 3 2.94 -6.04 16.90
CA GLN A 3 2.14 -5.88 15.68
C GLN A 3 2.75 -4.68 14.97
N LEU A 4 3.45 -4.93 13.86
CA LEU A 4 3.97 -3.89 12.99
C LEU A 4 2.77 -3.13 12.40
N ASP A 5 2.76 -1.80 12.54
CA ASP A 5 1.77 -0.96 11.86
C ASP A 5 1.91 -1.15 10.36
N VAL A 6 0.85 -1.61 9.69
CA VAL A 6 0.83 -1.88 8.24
C VAL A 6 1.32 -0.68 7.42
N ARG A 7 1.08 0.53 7.92
CA ARG A 7 1.42 1.78 7.24
C ARG A 7 2.92 2.05 7.19
N GLU A 8 3.71 1.42 8.07
CA GLU A 8 5.19 1.45 7.97
C GLU A 8 5.63 0.89 6.61
N LEU A 9 5.10 -0.28 6.23
CA LEU A 9 5.43 -0.93 4.95
C LEU A 9 4.86 -0.16 3.75
N ILE A 10 3.62 0.35 3.86
CA ILE A 10 3.03 1.17 2.80
C ILE A 10 3.87 2.44 2.58
N SER A 11 4.36 3.06 3.66
CA SER A 11 5.13 4.31 3.61
C SER A 11 6.48 4.18 2.91
N LEU A 12 6.98 2.96 2.72
CA LEU A 12 8.21 2.73 1.95
C LEU A 12 7.98 3.01 0.47
N TYR A 13 6.76 2.84 -0.03
CA TYR A 13 6.42 3.16 -1.41
C TYR A 13 5.81 4.56 -1.48
N PRO A 14 6.50 5.55 -2.09
CA PRO A 14 5.99 6.91 -2.17
C PRO A 14 4.61 6.97 -2.84
N LEU A 15 3.71 7.80 -2.30
CA LEU A 15 2.35 8.06 -2.81
C LEU A 15 1.31 6.94 -2.58
N LEU A 16 1.66 5.80 -1.97
CA LEU A 16 0.66 4.77 -1.68
C LEU A 16 -0.26 5.13 -0.51
N LEU A 17 0.28 5.72 0.57
CA LEU A 17 -0.55 6.21 1.66
C LEU A 17 -1.52 7.30 1.13
N PRO A 18 -2.80 7.27 1.55
CA PRO A 18 -3.75 8.31 1.20
C PRO A 18 -3.34 9.65 1.83
N ALA A 19 -3.69 10.75 1.19
CA ALA A 19 -3.43 12.09 1.73
C ALA A 19 -4.11 12.35 3.10
N SER A 20 -5.17 11.61 3.43
CA SER A 20 -5.87 11.63 4.72
C SER A 20 -5.14 10.86 5.83
N SER A 21 -4.09 10.09 5.50
CA SER A 21 -3.39 9.26 6.47
C SER A 21 -2.73 10.11 7.55
N SER A 22 -3.05 9.83 8.82
CA SER A 22 -2.42 10.45 9.99
C SER A 22 -1.09 9.79 10.39
N PHE A 23 -0.60 8.87 9.57
CA PHE A 23 0.56 8.05 9.89
C PHE A 23 1.83 8.89 10.06
N THR A 24 2.56 8.62 11.13
CA THR A 24 3.91 9.12 11.37
C THR A 24 4.80 7.93 11.66
N ARG A 25 5.96 7.84 10.98
CA ARG A 25 6.92 6.75 11.18
C ARG A 25 7.40 6.70 12.63
N CYS A 26 7.68 5.48 13.09
CA CYS A 26 8.25 5.26 14.41
C CYS A 26 9.54 6.06 14.66
N HIS A 27 9.70 6.51 15.91
CA HIS A 27 10.93 7.13 16.39
C HIS A 27 11.38 6.45 17.70
N PRO A 28 12.55 5.79 17.73
CA PRO A 28 13.54 5.65 16.66
C PRO A 28 13.02 4.78 15.48
N PRO A 29 13.62 4.92 14.27
CA PRO A 29 13.20 4.16 13.10
C PRO A 29 13.30 2.65 13.30
N LEU A 30 12.35 1.89 12.75
CA LEU A 30 12.37 0.42 12.78
C LEU A 30 13.36 -0.19 11.77
N HIS A 31 13.73 0.58 10.75
CA HIS A 31 14.67 0.20 9.69
C HIS A 31 15.42 1.44 9.18
N GLU A 32 16.55 1.21 8.51
CA GLU A 32 17.41 2.29 7.99
C GLU A 32 16.95 2.84 6.63
N PHE A 33 16.08 2.11 5.93
CA PHE A 33 15.64 2.50 4.58
C PHE A 33 14.59 3.62 4.65
N ALA A 34 14.80 4.68 3.86
CA ALA A 34 13.86 5.80 3.80
C ALA A 34 12.68 5.56 2.85
N ASP A 35 12.89 4.79 1.78
CA ASP A 35 11.90 4.49 0.75
C ASP A 35 12.29 3.22 -0.03
N LEU A 36 11.46 2.89 -1.02
CA LEU A 36 11.64 1.73 -1.88
C LEU A 36 12.92 1.81 -2.70
N ASN A 37 13.35 3.00 -3.14
CA ASN A 37 14.58 3.14 -3.92
C ASN A 37 15.82 2.80 -3.08
N HIS A 38 15.86 3.25 -1.82
CA HIS A 38 16.91 2.85 -0.88
C HIS A 38 16.84 1.36 -0.56
N LEU A 39 15.65 0.78 -0.39
CA LEU A 39 15.49 -0.64 -0.11
C LEU A 39 16.00 -1.51 -1.28
N THR A 40 15.72 -1.11 -2.51
CA THR A 40 16.04 -1.91 -3.71
C THR A 40 17.38 -1.55 -4.32
N GLN A 41 18.03 -0.47 -3.86
CA GLN A 41 19.24 0.10 -4.47
C GLN A 41 19.03 0.45 -5.95
N GLY A 42 17.82 0.89 -6.30
CA GLY A 42 17.42 1.24 -7.68
C GLY A 42 17.15 0.04 -8.61
N ASP A 43 17.27 -1.19 -8.11
CA ASP A 43 17.05 -2.42 -8.86
C ASP A 43 15.56 -2.61 -9.18
N GLN A 44 15.23 -2.56 -10.48
CA GLN A 44 13.84 -2.66 -10.96
C GLN A 44 13.22 -4.04 -10.70
N GLU A 45 13.98 -5.12 -10.73
CA GLU A 45 13.43 -6.45 -10.44
C GLU A 45 13.05 -6.56 -8.96
N LYS A 46 13.88 -6.00 -8.06
CA LYS A 46 13.57 -5.93 -6.63
C LYS A 46 12.38 -5.01 -6.35
N VAL A 47 12.24 -3.90 -7.09
CA VAL A 47 11.05 -3.05 -7.02
C VAL A 47 9.79 -3.87 -7.34
N GLN A 48 9.81 -4.65 -8.41
CA GLN A 48 8.67 -5.48 -8.78
C GLN A 48 8.40 -6.62 -7.77
N GLN A 49 9.46 -7.23 -7.22
CA GLN A 49 9.32 -8.22 -6.14
C GLN A 49 8.68 -7.60 -4.89
N PHE A 50 9.09 -6.39 -4.53
CA PHE A 50 8.51 -5.66 -3.40
C PHE A 50 7.03 -5.32 -3.64
N LYS A 51 6.66 -4.83 -4.84
CA LYS A 51 5.25 -4.59 -5.19
C LYS A 51 4.40 -5.84 -5.03
N ARG A 52 4.86 -6.98 -5.55
CA ARG A 52 4.16 -8.27 -5.42
C ARG A 52 4.02 -8.69 -3.96
N PHE A 53 5.10 -8.58 -3.18
CA PHE A 53 5.06 -8.86 -1.75
C PHE A 53 4.03 -7.98 -1.03
N LEU A 54 4.06 -6.67 -1.29
CA LEU A 54 3.17 -5.71 -0.65
C LEU A 54 1.70 -5.97 -1.03
N ILE A 55 1.43 -6.31 -2.28
CA ILE A 55 0.10 -6.74 -2.73
C ILE A 55 -0.39 -7.94 -1.92
N THR A 56 0.39 -9.02 -1.85
CA THR A 56 0.00 -10.23 -1.12
C THR A 56 -0.25 -9.93 0.36
N TYR A 57 0.69 -9.21 0.98
CA TYR A 57 0.60 -8.86 2.40
C TYR A 57 -0.62 -7.99 2.71
N LEU A 58 -0.85 -6.92 1.94
CA LEU A 58 -1.99 -6.03 2.17
C LEU A 58 -3.33 -6.73 1.91
N HIS A 59 -3.40 -7.63 0.94
CA HIS A 59 -4.58 -8.43 0.69
C HIS A 59 -4.91 -9.35 1.89
N GLU A 60 -3.90 -9.97 2.50
CA GLU A 60 -4.05 -10.75 3.73
C GLU A 60 -4.46 -9.88 4.93
N VAL A 61 -3.86 -8.70 5.08
CA VAL A 61 -4.23 -7.73 6.13
C VAL A 61 -5.68 -7.29 5.99
N ARG A 62 -6.12 -7.01 4.76
CA ARG A 62 -7.52 -6.65 4.44
C ARG A 62 -8.49 -7.79 4.74
N SER A 63 -8.10 -9.02 4.44
CA SER A 63 -8.94 -10.22 4.61
C SER A 63 -8.99 -10.73 6.05
N SER A 64 -8.11 -10.22 6.92
CA SER A 64 -8.06 -10.54 8.34
C SER A 64 -8.58 -9.37 9.18
N ASP A 65 -8.84 -9.63 10.46
CA ASP A 65 -9.15 -8.58 11.44
C ASP A 65 -7.92 -7.67 11.76
N GLY A 66 -6.83 -7.81 10.97
CA GLY A 66 -5.58 -7.07 11.09
C GLY A 66 -5.63 -5.65 10.52
N ALA A 67 -6.64 -5.31 9.72
CA ALA A 67 -6.86 -3.94 9.24
C ALA A 67 -7.42 -3.00 10.32
N ASN A 68 -7.64 -3.48 11.56
CA ASN A 68 -8.29 -2.79 12.68
C ASN A 68 -7.81 -1.32 12.86
N GLY A 69 -8.52 -0.39 12.21
CA GLY A 69 -8.28 1.06 12.26
C GLY A 69 -7.67 1.70 11.01
N PHE A 70 -7.12 0.93 10.06
CA PHE A 70 -6.38 1.45 8.89
C PHE A 70 -6.94 0.97 7.54
N ARG A 71 -8.22 0.61 7.48
CA ARG A 71 -8.86 0.09 6.26
C ARG A 71 -8.74 1.06 5.08
N GLU A 72 -8.89 2.37 5.28
CA GLU A 72 -8.71 3.37 4.22
C GLU A 72 -7.28 3.37 3.66
N ASP A 73 -6.27 3.30 4.53
CA ASP A 73 -4.87 3.23 4.11
C ASP A 73 -4.58 1.96 3.29
N VAL A 74 -5.07 0.81 3.77
CA VAL A 74 -4.88 -0.49 3.13
C VAL A 74 -5.61 -0.59 1.79
N ASP A 75 -6.90 -0.24 1.75
CA ASP A 75 -7.72 -0.32 0.55
C ASP A 75 -7.19 0.65 -0.53
N THR A 76 -6.83 1.89 -0.14
CA THR A 76 -6.26 2.87 -1.09
C THR A 76 -4.91 2.41 -1.63
N ALA A 77 -4.03 1.87 -0.79
CA ALA A 77 -2.73 1.36 -1.23
C ALA A 77 -2.88 0.15 -2.16
N LEU A 78 -3.78 -0.79 -1.85
CA LEU A 78 -4.10 -1.94 -2.71
C LEU A 78 -4.63 -1.48 -4.07
N LEU A 79 -5.58 -0.54 -4.10
CA LEU A 79 -6.12 0.00 -5.35
C LEU A 79 -5.00 0.60 -6.20
N LYS A 80 -4.13 1.43 -5.61
CA LYS A 80 -3.00 2.05 -6.32
C LYS A 80 -2.03 1.00 -6.88
N LEU A 81 -1.69 -0.01 -6.09
CA LEU A 81 -0.81 -1.12 -6.51
C LEU A 81 -1.43 -1.98 -7.61
N TYR A 82 -2.71 -2.34 -7.46
CA TYR A 82 -3.43 -3.12 -8.46
C TYR A 82 -3.55 -2.37 -9.79
N ALA A 83 -3.87 -1.09 -9.73
CA ALA A 83 -3.91 -0.24 -10.92
C ALA A 83 -2.54 -0.13 -11.60
N GLU A 84 -1.48 0.11 -10.83
CA GLU A 84 -0.13 0.29 -11.37
C GLU A 84 0.44 -1.01 -11.97
N THR A 85 0.08 -2.17 -11.41
CA THR A 85 0.60 -3.48 -11.84
C THR A 85 -0.31 -4.22 -12.83
N GLY A 86 -1.49 -3.68 -13.14
CA GLY A 86 -2.50 -4.36 -13.96
C GLY A 86 -3.01 -5.65 -13.31
N HIS A 87 -3.13 -5.67 -11.99
CA HIS A 87 -3.51 -6.87 -11.22
C HIS A 87 -5.00 -7.21 -11.43
N GLU A 88 -5.30 -8.48 -11.64
CA GLU A 88 -6.65 -8.97 -11.97
C GLU A 88 -7.71 -8.65 -10.90
N SER A 89 -7.32 -8.67 -9.63
CA SER A 89 -8.20 -8.37 -8.49
C SER A 89 -8.61 -6.90 -8.36
N LEU A 90 -8.18 -6.00 -9.25
CA LEU A 90 -8.59 -4.59 -9.21
C LEU A 90 -10.11 -4.43 -9.27
N LEU A 91 -10.75 -5.12 -10.21
CA LEU A 91 -12.20 -5.05 -10.40
C LEU A 91 -12.95 -5.65 -9.21
N ASP A 92 -12.44 -6.75 -8.64
CA ASP A 92 -13.02 -7.37 -7.45
C ASP A 92 -12.95 -6.44 -6.24
N LEU A 93 -11.84 -5.72 -6.06
CA LEU A 93 -11.69 -4.72 -5.00
C LEU A 93 -12.74 -3.60 -5.15
N LEU A 94 -12.87 -3.05 -6.36
CA LEU A 94 -13.81 -1.96 -6.68
C LEU A 94 -15.28 -2.39 -6.57
N ALA A 95 -15.59 -3.65 -6.90
CA ALA A 95 -16.93 -4.21 -6.81
C ALA A 95 -17.33 -4.57 -5.36
N SER A 96 -16.36 -4.72 -4.46
CA SER A 96 -16.59 -5.00 -3.04
C SER A 96 -16.72 -3.72 -2.20
N GLU A 97 -17.25 -3.84 -0.98
CA GLU A 97 -17.17 -2.75 -0.01
C GLU A 97 -15.69 -2.43 0.28
N ASN A 98 -15.30 -1.18 0.03
CA ASN A 98 -13.94 -0.69 0.22
C ASN A 98 -13.97 0.70 0.85
N ALA A 99 -12.88 1.06 1.51
CA ALA A 99 -12.66 2.37 2.11
C ALA A 99 -11.66 3.20 1.30
N CYS A 100 -11.52 2.96 -0.01
CA CYS A 100 -10.58 3.71 -0.84
C CYS A 100 -10.87 5.21 -0.79
N LEU A 101 -9.84 6.03 -0.56
CA LEU A 101 -9.98 7.48 -0.63
C LEU A 101 -10.18 7.90 -2.10
N LEU A 102 -11.38 8.36 -2.44
CA LEU A 102 -11.75 8.70 -3.82
C LEU A 102 -10.85 9.78 -4.44
N ALA A 103 -10.50 10.81 -3.68
CA ALA A 103 -9.68 11.93 -4.12
C ALA A 103 -8.28 11.50 -4.60
N ASP A 104 -7.75 10.42 -4.02
CA ASP A 104 -6.47 9.83 -4.38
C ASP A 104 -6.62 8.73 -5.43
N SER A 105 -7.71 7.95 -5.34
CA SER A 105 -7.92 6.75 -6.13
C SER A 105 -8.31 7.06 -7.57
N ALA A 106 -9.22 8.02 -7.79
CA ALA A 106 -9.72 8.33 -9.12
C ALA A 106 -8.61 8.87 -10.06
N PRO A 107 -7.80 9.88 -9.68
CA PRO A 107 -6.72 10.35 -10.54
C PRO A 107 -5.64 9.29 -10.79
N TRP A 108 -5.43 8.38 -9.82
CA TRP A 108 -4.50 7.28 -9.99
C TRP A 108 -5.00 6.25 -11.00
N LEU A 109 -6.30 5.92 -10.96
CA LEU A 109 -6.92 5.02 -11.94
C LEU A 109 -6.83 5.61 -13.34
N GLU A 110 -7.23 6.88 -13.53
CA GLU A 110 -7.16 7.58 -14.83
C GLU A 110 -5.74 7.64 -15.42
N LYS A 111 -4.72 7.65 -14.56
CA LYS A 111 -3.32 7.65 -15.01
C LYS A 111 -2.88 6.27 -15.54
N HIS A 112 -3.45 5.19 -15.02
CA HIS A 112 -3.01 3.83 -15.27
C HIS A 112 -3.99 3.00 -16.13
N HIS A 113 -5.19 3.52 -16.41
CA HIS A 113 -6.26 2.93 -17.23
C HIS A 113 -6.95 4.01 -18.07
#